data_AF-A0A212T9I5-F1
#
_entry.id   AF-A0A212T9I5-F1
#
_cell.length_a   1.000
_cell.length_b   1.000
_cell.length_c   1.000
_cell.angle_alpha   90.00
_cell.angle_beta   90.00
_cell.angle_gamma   90.00
#
_symmetry.space_group_name_H-M   'P 1'
#
loop_
_entity.id
_entity.type
_entity.pdbx_description
1 polymer ?
#
loop_
_entity_poly.entity_id
_entity_poly.type
_entity_poly.pdbx_seq_one_letter_code
_entity_poly.pdbx_strand_id
1 'polypeptide(L)'
;MIRNLPLLFLGLVLFTSACQKEKTNTDPQPKPSLEGRWIWQHAVITRYDVNNEVIQTTPQAAAPGATYLDINGETLQRFLPDGTALTPPLNYVQDGSTIYYDRARAILTIVDLTSRELTLHAEGEFIPGRGHTNTDTYYSR
;
A
#
# COMPACT_ATOMS: atom_id res chain seq x y z
N MET A 1 -24.10 66.63 46.65
CA MET A 1 -23.40 65.77 45.67
C MET A 1 -23.64 64.33 46.08
N ILE A 2 -24.46 63.61 45.31
CA ILE A 2 -24.81 62.20 45.51
C ILE A 2 -24.35 61.45 44.25
N ARG A 3 -23.53 60.42 44.42
CA ARG A 3 -23.03 59.47 43.41
C ARG A 3 -22.59 58.24 44.23
N ASN A 4 -22.87 56.97 43.95
CA ASN A 4 -23.53 56.25 42.86
C ASN A 4 -23.93 54.87 43.44
N LEU A 5 -25.09 54.35 43.08
CA LEU A 5 -25.37 52.90 42.95
C LEU A 5 -25.39 52.65 41.42
N PRO A 6 -24.77 51.58 40.89
CA PRO A 6 -25.47 50.29 40.83
C PRO A 6 -24.60 49.07 41.15
N LEU A 7 -25.13 48.20 42.00
CA LEU A 7 -25.06 46.75 41.78
C LEU A 7 -25.51 46.48 40.34
N LEU A 8 -24.66 45.94 39.46
CA LEU A 8 -25.08 45.18 38.25
C LEU A 8 -23.91 44.74 37.36
N PHE A 9 -22.79 44.21 37.88
CA PHE A 9 -21.76 43.60 36.99
C PHE A 9 -21.03 42.40 37.62
N LEU A 10 -21.73 41.60 38.45
CA LEU A 10 -21.15 40.39 39.04
C LEU A 10 -21.76 39.09 38.50
N GLY A 11 -22.14 39.07 37.22
CA GLY A 11 -22.78 37.90 36.63
C GLY A 11 -22.74 37.89 35.13
N LEU A 12 -21.55 38.00 34.50
CA LEU A 12 -21.40 37.65 33.08
C LEU A 12 -19.92 37.48 32.65
N VAL A 13 -19.16 36.59 33.31
CA VAL A 13 -17.92 36.04 32.72
C VAL A 13 -17.88 34.52 32.95
N LEU A 14 -18.90 33.84 32.44
CA LEU A 14 -18.90 32.38 32.25
C LEU A 14 -19.28 32.09 30.80
N PHE A 15 -18.46 32.62 29.89
CA PHE A 15 -18.46 32.41 28.43
C PHE A 15 -17.00 32.73 28.06
N THR A 16 -16.15 31.88 27.51
CA THR A 16 -16.32 30.69 26.66
C THR A 16 -15.05 29.85 26.78
N SER A 17 -15.04 28.75 27.56
CA SER A 17 -14.18 27.62 27.18
C SER A 17 -14.93 26.85 26.10
N ALA A 18 -15.01 27.46 24.91
CA ALA A 18 -15.34 26.72 23.71
C ALA A 18 -14.28 25.63 23.62
N CYS A 19 -14.71 24.42 23.98
CA CYS A 19 -13.96 23.20 23.81
C CYS A 19 -13.62 23.14 22.32
N GLN A 20 -12.44 23.62 21.93
CA GLN A 20 -11.80 23.16 20.73
C GLN A 20 -11.61 21.68 20.97
N LYS A 21 -12.58 20.87 20.53
CA LYS A 21 -12.29 19.53 20.05
C LYS A 21 -11.31 19.74 18.91
N GLU A 22 -10.04 19.86 19.30
CA GLU A 22 -8.92 19.54 18.46
C GLU A 22 -9.31 18.20 17.85
N LYS A 23 -9.63 18.22 16.55
CA LYS A 23 -9.72 16.99 15.76
C LYS A 23 -8.29 16.46 15.72
N THR A 24 -7.82 15.91 16.83
CA THR A 24 -6.82 14.87 16.78
C THR A 24 -7.47 13.83 15.89
N ASN A 25 -6.97 13.71 14.66
CA ASN A 25 -7.29 12.66 13.72
C ASN A 25 -6.81 11.34 14.34
N THR A 26 -7.48 10.92 15.41
CA THR A 26 -7.25 9.69 16.15
C THR A 26 -8.33 8.69 15.79
N ASP A 27 -8.79 8.70 14.53
CA ASP A 27 -9.22 7.42 13.99
C ASP A 27 -7.94 6.59 13.87
N PRO A 28 -7.85 5.45 14.59
CA PRO A 28 -6.69 4.59 14.48
C PRO A 28 -6.55 4.20 13.01
N GLN A 29 -5.48 4.68 12.37
CA GLN A 29 -5.18 4.30 11.00
C GLN A 29 -5.14 2.77 10.96
N PRO A 30 -5.91 2.12 10.07
CA PRO A 30 -5.98 0.67 10.06
C PRO A 30 -4.57 0.10 9.94
N LYS A 31 -4.25 -0.88 10.78
CA LYS A 31 -2.94 -1.50 10.79
C LYS A 31 -2.64 -2.02 9.37
N PRO A 32 -1.42 -1.81 8.83
CA PRO A 32 -1.02 -2.42 7.58
C PRO A 32 -1.24 -3.93 7.63
N SER A 33 -1.89 -4.45 6.59
CA SER A 33 -2.17 -5.88 6.43
C SER A 33 -2.00 -6.24 4.97
N LEU A 34 -1.28 -7.32 4.70
CA LEU A 34 -1.09 -7.84 3.35
C LEU A 34 -2.40 -8.39 2.78
N GLU A 35 -3.25 -8.97 3.63
CA GLU A 35 -4.54 -9.51 3.20
C GLU A 35 -5.46 -8.42 2.67
N GLY A 36 -6.22 -8.76 1.63
CA GLY A 36 -7.21 -7.92 0.99
C GLY A 36 -7.00 -7.81 -0.52
N ARG A 37 -7.80 -6.93 -1.11
CA ARG A 37 -7.76 -6.64 -2.54
C ARG A 37 -6.83 -5.46 -2.82
N TRP A 38 -5.91 -5.66 -3.74
CA TRP A 38 -4.88 -4.72 -4.14
C TRP A 38 -4.99 -4.42 -5.63
N ILE A 39 -5.38 -3.20 -5.97
CA ILE A 39 -5.57 -2.74 -7.35
C ILE A 39 -4.21 -2.40 -7.94
N TRP A 40 -3.83 -3.05 -9.03
CA TRP A 40 -2.57 -2.78 -9.72
C TRP A 40 -2.54 -1.37 -10.29
N GLN A 41 -1.51 -0.59 -9.97
CA GLN A 41 -1.36 0.79 -10.43
C GLN A 41 -0.36 0.87 -11.59
N HIS A 42 0.84 0.36 -11.37
CA HIS A 42 1.91 0.31 -12.37
C HIS A 42 2.99 -0.67 -11.93
N ALA A 43 3.96 -0.89 -12.80
CA ALA A 43 5.20 -1.57 -12.48
C ALA A 43 6.41 -0.80 -13.02
N VAL A 44 7.58 -1.01 -12.43
CA VAL A 44 8.86 -0.56 -12.95
C VAL A 44 9.68 -1.81 -13.24
N ILE A 45 9.99 -2.01 -14.52
CA ILE A 45 10.77 -3.15 -15.00
C ILE A 45 12.20 -2.67 -15.23
N THR A 46 13.15 -3.21 -14.48
CA THR A 46 14.58 -2.89 -14.63
C THR A 46 15.32 -4.08 -15.20
N ARG A 47 15.94 -3.90 -16.35
CA ARG A 47 16.76 -4.90 -17.04
C ARG A 47 18.23 -4.65 -16.75
N TYR A 48 18.92 -5.72 -16.39
CA TYR A 48 20.33 -5.73 -16.10
C TYR A 48 21.08 -6.57 -17.12
N ASP A 49 22.33 -6.21 -17.40
CA ASP A 49 23.23 -7.00 -18.23
C ASP A 49 23.82 -8.19 -17.45
N VAL A 50 24.79 -8.88 -18.08
CA VAL A 50 25.47 -10.03 -17.47
C VAL A 50 26.40 -9.64 -16.30
N ASN A 51 26.78 -8.37 -16.20
CA ASN A 51 27.64 -7.82 -15.15
C ASN A 51 26.83 -7.14 -14.04
N ASN A 52 25.50 -7.29 -14.04
CA ASN A 52 24.58 -6.67 -13.09
C ASN A 52 24.49 -5.14 -13.23
N GLU A 53 24.83 -4.59 -14.40
CA GLU A 53 24.66 -3.17 -14.72
C GLU A 53 23.27 -2.91 -15.33
N VAL A 54 22.64 -1.80 -14.97
CA VAL A 54 21.32 -1.44 -15.51
C VAL A 54 21.47 -1.06 -16.99
N ILE A 55 20.78 -1.78 -17.87
CA ILE A 55 20.67 -1.45 -19.30
C ILE A 55 19.44 -0.57 -19.55
N GLN A 56 18.33 -0.86 -18.87
CA GLN A 56 17.06 -0.23 -19.15
C GLN A 56 16.13 -0.25 -17.92
N THR A 57 15.42 0.86 -17.71
CA THR A 57 14.29 0.94 -16.76
C THR A 57 13.05 1.38 -17.52
N THR A 58 11.98 0.60 -17.45
CA THR A 58 10.74 0.85 -18.19
C THR A 58 9.57 0.91 -17.22
N PRO A 59 8.91 2.08 -17.06
CA PRO A 59 7.63 2.13 -16.37
C PRO A 59 6.54 1.49 -17.23
N GLN A 60 5.71 0.65 -16.61
CA GLN A 60 4.55 0.02 -17.21
C GLN A 60 3.30 0.47 -16.46
N ALA A 61 2.48 1.29 -17.10
CA ALA A 61 1.19 1.71 -16.55
C ALA A 61 0.18 0.55 -16.55
N ALA A 62 -0.77 0.58 -15.62
CA ALA A 62 -1.92 -0.30 -15.67
C ALA A 62 -2.73 -0.08 -16.96
N ALA A 63 -3.19 -1.18 -17.57
CA ALA A 63 -4.12 -1.13 -18.70
C ALA A 63 -5.49 -0.57 -18.24
N PRO A 64 -6.30 0.00 -19.16
CA PRO A 64 -7.66 0.42 -18.84
C PRO A 64 -8.46 -0.76 -18.27
N GLY A 65 -9.00 -0.58 -17.06
CA GLY A 65 -9.53 -1.70 -16.28
C GLY A 65 -8.41 -2.43 -15.54
N ALA A 66 -7.92 -1.83 -14.45
CA ALA A 66 -6.82 -2.38 -13.66
C ALA A 66 -7.18 -3.75 -13.06
N THR A 67 -6.32 -4.74 -13.34
CA THR A 67 -6.37 -6.03 -12.66
C THR A 67 -6.12 -5.84 -11.17
N TYR A 68 -6.63 -6.73 -10.33
CA TYR A 68 -6.30 -6.72 -8.91
C TYR A 68 -5.66 -8.04 -8.47
N LEU A 69 -4.83 -7.94 -7.44
CA LEU A 69 -4.32 -9.06 -6.66
C LEU A 69 -5.20 -9.21 -5.43
N ASP A 70 -5.78 -10.38 -5.23
CA ASP A 70 -6.49 -10.73 -4.00
C ASP A 70 -5.60 -11.64 -3.17
N ILE A 71 -5.37 -11.27 -1.91
CA ILE A 71 -4.58 -12.05 -0.96
C ILE A 71 -5.49 -12.37 0.22
N ASN A 72 -5.75 -13.65 0.45
CA ASN A 72 -6.67 -14.10 1.48
C ASN A 72 -6.17 -15.39 2.13
N GLY A 73 -5.92 -15.33 3.45
CA GLY A 73 -5.35 -16.43 4.21
C GLY A 73 -4.00 -16.85 3.62
N GLU A 74 -3.94 -18.06 3.07
CA GLU A 74 -2.73 -18.64 2.48
C GLU A 74 -2.71 -18.58 0.95
N THR A 75 -3.62 -17.84 0.32
CA THR A 75 -3.75 -17.80 -1.16
C THR A 75 -3.58 -16.40 -1.73
N LEU A 76 -2.95 -16.32 -2.90
CA LEU A 76 -2.88 -15.13 -3.73
C LEU A 76 -3.39 -15.44 -5.15
N GLN A 77 -4.17 -14.53 -5.72
CA GLN A 77 -4.75 -14.73 -7.06
C GLN A 77 -4.95 -13.41 -7.78
N ARG A 78 -4.71 -13.40 -9.10
CA ARG A 78 -4.96 -12.21 -9.95
C ARG A 78 -6.30 -12.31 -10.66
N PHE A 79 -6.96 -11.18 -10.78
CA PHE A 79 -8.27 -11.06 -11.41
C PHE A 79 -8.32 -9.89 -12.39
N LEU A 80 -9.15 -10.04 -13.42
CA LEU A 80 -9.65 -8.94 -14.24
C LEU A 80 -10.62 -8.07 -13.41
N PRO A 81 -10.89 -6.82 -13.84
CA PRO A 81 -11.81 -5.91 -13.14
C PRO A 81 -13.23 -6.46 -12.97
N ASP A 82 -13.67 -7.31 -13.88
CA ASP A 82 -14.98 -7.96 -13.86
C ASP A 82 -15.07 -9.15 -12.89
N GLY A 83 -13.95 -9.50 -12.22
CA GLY A 83 -13.86 -10.63 -11.30
C GLY A 83 -13.48 -11.95 -11.96
N THR A 84 -13.19 -11.97 -13.25
CA THR A 84 -12.65 -13.16 -13.93
C THR A 84 -11.23 -13.44 -13.45
N ALA A 85 -10.94 -14.66 -13.01
CA ALA A 85 -9.60 -15.06 -12.60
C ALA A 85 -8.62 -15.07 -13.79
N LEU A 86 -7.47 -14.41 -13.65
CA LEU A 86 -6.36 -14.45 -14.60
C LEU A 86 -5.38 -15.59 -14.34
N THR A 87 -5.26 -16.00 -13.08
CA THR A 87 -4.40 -17.08 -12.64
C THR A 87 -5.20 -18.04 -11.77
N PRO A 88 -4.83 -19.32 -11.67
CA PRO A 88 -5.31 -20.15 -10.57
C PRO A 88 -4.87 -19.53 -9.22
N PRO A 89 -5.56 -19.85 -8.11
CA PRO A 89 -5.10 -19.45 -6.78
C PRO A 89 -3.77 -20.12 -6.49
N LEU A 90 -2.81 -19.33 -5.99
CA LEU A 90 -1.48 -19.79 -5.63
C LEU A 90 -1.37 -19.79 -4.11
N ASN A 91 -1.04 -20.94 -3.53
CA ASN A 91 -0.72 -21.00 -2.11
C ASN A 91 0.59 -20.26 -1.86
N TYR A 92 0.65 -19.50 -0.78
CA TYR A 92 1.85 -18.79 -0.37
C TYR A 92 2.13 -18.94 1.12
N VAL A 93 3.40 -18.76 1.46
CA VAL A 93 3.89 -18.61 2.83
C VAL A 93 4.60 -17.28 2.91
N GLN A 94 4.30 -16.49 3.93
CA GLN A 94 5.01 -15.26 4.24
C GLN A 94 5.99 -15.49 5.40
N ASP A 95 7.24 -15.12 5.21
CA ASP A 95 8.26 -15.06 6.25
C ASP A 95 8.89 -13.66 6.25
N GLY A 96 8.54 -12.86 7.26
CA GLY A 96 8.90 -11.45 7.31
C GLY A 96 8.39 -10.67 6.10
N SER A 97 9.31 -10.07 5.34
CA SER A 97 9.03 -9.35 4.10
C SER A 97 9.00 -10.26 2.87
N THR A 98 9.29 -11.55 3.00
CA THR A 98 9.38 -12.45 1.84
C THR A 98 8.11 -13.28 1.68
N ILE A 99 7.60 -13.35 0.47
CA ILE A 99 6.45 -14.18 0.08
C ILE A 99 6.98 -15.27 -0.85
N TYR A 100 6.75 -16.52 -0.45
CA TYR A 100 7.04 -17.71 -1.24
C TYR A 100 5.72 -18.29 -1.73
N TYR A 101 5.52 -18.41 -3.04
CA TYR A 101 4.34 -19.08 -3.59
C TYR A 101 4.72 -20.23 -4.52
N ASP A 102 3.84 -21.23 -4.59
CA ASP A 102 4.08 -22.52 -5.29
C ASP A 102 5.39 -23.22 -4.83
N ARG A 103 5.62 -23.26 -3.51
CA ARG A 103 6.77 -23.93 -2.83
C ARG A 103 8.11 -23.69 -3.54
N ALA A 104 8.55 -22.43 -3.58
CA ALA A 104 9.90 -21.95 -3.95
C ALA A 104 10.18 -21.67 -5.44
N ARG A 105 9.17 -21.62 -6.32
CA ARG A 105 9.40 -21.25 -7.74
C ARG A 105 9.50 -19.75 -8.00
N ALA A 106 8.84 -18.95 -7.18
CA ALA A 106 8.90 -17.51 -7.30
C ALA A 106 8.86 -16.86 -5.91
N ILE A 107 9.69 -15.83 -5.76
CA ILE A 107 9.91 -15.10 -4.52
C ILE A 107 9.49 -13.67 -4.79
N LEU A 108 8.65 -13.12 -3.90
CA LEU A 108 8.35 -11.68 -3.87
C LEU A 108 8.85 -11.10 -2.56
N THR A 109 9.41 -9.91 -2.62
CA THR A 109 9.78 -9.14 -1.44
C THR A 109 8.82 -7.97 -1.28
N ILE A 110 8.20 -7.85 -0.11
CA ILE A 110 7.43 -6.68 0.30
C ILE A 110 8.43 -5.55 0.57
N VAL A 111 8.45 -4.57 -0.32
CA VAL A 111 9.31 -3.37 -0.20
C VAL A 111 8.65 -2.35 0.71
N ASP A 112 7.35 -2.15 0.53
CA ASP A 112 6.53 -1.26 1.35
C ASP A 112 5.12 -1.82 1.51
N LEU A 113 4.55 -1.65 2.71
CA LEU A 113 3.20 -2.08 3.04
C LEU A 113 2.58 -1.12 4.05
N THR A 114 1.56 -0.40 3.59
CA THR A 114 0.75 0.48 4.42
C THR A 114 -0.69 0.00 4.47
N SER A 115 -1.58 0.79 5.08
CA SER A 115 -3.02 0.55 5.01
C SER A 115 -3.58 0.61 3.58
N ARG A 116 -2.91 1.33 2.67
CA ARG A 116 -3.46 1.69 1.34
C ARG A 116 -2.53 1.40 0.18
N GLU A 117 -1.26 1.14 0.43
CA GLU A 117 -0.24 0.95 -0.59
C GLU A 117 0.53 -0.34 -0.31
N LEU A 118 0.87 -1.04 -1.38
CA LEU A 118 1.69 -2.24 -1.35
C LEU A 118 2.66 -2.18 -2.53
N THR A 119 3.94 -2.36 -2.24
CA THR A 119 4.99 -2.51 -3.25
C THR A 119 5.63 -3.87 -3.12
N LEU A 120 5.59 -4.64 -4.21
CA LEU A 120 6.21 -5.96 -4.30
C LEU A 120 7.36 -5.94 -5.29
N HIS A 121 8.52 -6.42 -4.88
CA HIS A 121 9.68 -6.64 -5.73
C HIS A 121 9.76 -8.10 -6.16
N ALA A 122 9.96 -8.35 -7.45
CA ALA A 122 10.25 -9.65 -8.02
C ALA A 122 11.64 -9.61 -8.66
N GLU A 123 12.53 -10.51 -8.23
CA GLU A 123 13.79 -10.73 -8.92
C GLU A 123 13.59 -11.73 -10.07
N GLY A 124 14.10 -11.38 -11.24
CA GLY A 124 14.10 -12.29 -12.38
C GLY A 124 15.27 -13.26 -12.32
N GLU A 125 15.10 -14.43 -12.91
CA GLU A 125 16.18 -15.39 -13.07
C GLU A 125 17.33 -14.79 -13.92
N PHE A 126 18.56 -15.04 -13.48
CA PHE A 126 19.74 -14.74 -14.29
C PHE A 126 19.90 -15.73 -15.44
N ILE A 127 19.87 -15.20 -16.65
CA ILE A 127 20.08 -15.95 -17.87
C ILE A 127 21.49 -15.62 -18.41
N PRO A 128 22.41 -16.61 -18.45
CA PRO A 128 23.74 -16.42 -19.02
C PRO A 128 23.68 -15.83 -20.43
N GLY A 129 24.49 -14.79 -20.67
CA GLY A 129 24.52 -14.07 -21.94
C GLY A 129 23.37 -13.07 -22.16
N ARG A 130 22.39 -12.98 -21.25
CA ARG A 130 21.28 -12.03 -21.32
C ARG A 130 21.11 -11.14 -20.08
N GLY A 131 21.64 -11.55 -18.93
CA GLY A 131 21.43 -10.86 -17.66
C GLY A 131 20.10 -11.27 -17.02
N HIS A 132 19.44 -10.35 -16.33
CA HIS A 132 18.17 -10.61 -15.65
C HIS A 132 17.25 -9.39 -15.66
N THR A 133 16.06 -9.51 -15.08
CA THR A 133 15.06 -8.45 -15.05
C THR A 133 14.35 -8.45 -13.72
N ASN A 134 14.40 -7.34 -13.01
CA ASN A 134 13.65 -7.15 -11.78
C ASN A 134 12.40 -6.33 -12.05
N THR A 135 11.36 -6.55 -11.25
CA THR A 135 10.09 -5.83 -11.37
C THR A 135 9.63 -5.35 -10.00
N ASP A 136 9.48 -4.04 -9.86
CA ASP A 136 8.74 -3.45 -8.74
C ASP A 136 7.29 -3.22 -9.17
N THR A 137 6.35 -3.83 -8.46
CA THR A 137 4.91 -3.71 -8.76
C THR A 137 4.21 -2.97 -7.64
N TYR A 138 3.46 -1.94 -8.03
CA TYR A 138 2.79 -1.02 -7.11
C TYR A 138 1.29 -1.24 -7.14
N TYR A 139 0.70 -1.36 -5.97
CA TYR A 139 -0.71 -1.57 -5.77
C TYR A 139 -1.30 -0.56 -4.77
N SER A 140 -2.61 -0.36 -4.86
CA SER A 140 -3.36 0.42 -3.88
C SER A 140 -4.71 -0.18 -3.51
N ARG A 141 -5.30 0.28 -2.40
CA ARG A 141 -6.65 -0.08 -1.95
C ARG A 141 -7.32 1.02 -1.14
#